data_AF-A0A849IYV8-F1
#
_entry.id   AF-A0A849IYV8-F1
#
_cell.length_a   1.000
_cell.length_b   1.000
_cell.length_c   1.000
_cell.angle_alpha   90.00
_cell.angle_beta   90.00
_cell.angle_gamma   90.00
#
_symmetry.space_group_name_H-M   'P 1'
#
loop_
_entity.id
_entity.type
_entity.pdbx_description
1 polymer ?
#
loop_
_entity_poly.entity_id
_entity_poly.type
_entity_poly.pdbx_seq_one_letter_code
_entity_poly.pdbx_strand_id
1 'polypeptide(L)'
;MIAGLKSELRRTFSGDLQAADRIKVSLTEREIRGGVDLELAEIISRLDERIAFPSQRRFDYRDPWANARIKEHLKAMVAHQDGYIDPKDGRFVLNALVHLSRGYCCNNLCRHCPFVGGARRPQDFEPEL
;
A
#
# COMPACT_ATOMS: atom_id res chain seq x y z
N MET A 1 -20.40 -9.81 18.80
CA MET A 1 -20.87 -9.04 17.62
C MET A 1 -19.85 -9.08 16.47
N ILE A 2 -19.38 -10.27 16.06
CA ILE A 2 -18.37 -10.44 14.98
C ILE A 2 -18.92 -11.34 13.84
N ALA A 3 -20.03 -12.05 14.08
CA ALA A 3 -20.65 -12.92 13.09
C ALA A 3 -21.34 -12.15 11.95
N GLY A 4 -21.80 -10.91 12.19
CA GLY A 4 -22.54 -10.11 11.20
C GLY A 4 -21.67 -9.40 10.15
N LEU A 5 -20.40 -9.12 10.43
CA LEU A 5 -19.53 -8.41 9.47
C LEU A 5 -19.04 -9.31 8.33
N LYS A 6 -18.94 -10.62 8.60
CA LYS A 6 -18.47 -11.63 7.63
C LYS A 6 -19.50 -11.95 6.55
N SER A 7 -20.79 -11.80 6.85
CA SER A 7 -21.88 -12.03 5.88
C SER A 7 -22.07 -10.87 4.90
N GLU A 8 -21.80 -9.64 5.34
CA GLU A 8 -21.90 -8.44 4.48
C GLU A 8 -20.77 -8.41 3.44
N LEU A 9 -19.53 -8.70 3.85
CA LEU A 9 -18.36 -8.70 2.96
C LEU A 9 -18.38 -9.82 1.90
N ARG A 10 -19.06 -10.95 2.15
CA ARG A 10 -19.19 -12.02 1.13
C ARG A 10 -20.26 -11.75 0.08
N ARG A 11 -21.29 -10.97 0.40
CA ARG A 11 -22.43 -10.75 -0.51
C ARG A 11 -22.13 -9.72 -1.60
N THR A 12 -21.19 -8.81 -1.38
CA THR A 12 -20.88 -7.73 -2.34
C THR A 12 -19.93 -8.16 -3.47
N PHE A 13 -19.24 -9.31 -3.35
CA PHE A 13 -18.20 -9.72 -4.30
C PHE A 13 -18.51 -11.07 -4.97
N SER A 14 -19.56 -11.10 -5.79
CA SER A 14 -19.93 -12.25 -6.65
C SER A 14 -19.41 -12.11 -8.09
N GLY A 15 -18.27 -11.45 -8.32
CA GLY A 15 -17.69 -11.29 -9.65
C GLY A 15 -16.18 -11.11 -9.58
N ASP A 16 -15.47 -11.95 -10.33
CA ASP A 16 -14.04 -11.94 -10.65
C ASP A 16 -13.19 -10.87 -9.95
N LEU A 17 -12.75 -11.17 -8.73
CA LEU A 17 -11.81 -10.34 -7.97
C LEU A 17 -10.45 -10.32 -8.69
N GLN A 18 -9.98 -9.13 -9.07
CA GLN A 18 -8.62 -8.97 -9.58
C GLN A 18 -7.59 -9.37 -8.51
N ALA A 19 -6.35 -9.65 -8.91
CA ALA A 19 -5.29 -10.05 -7.97
C ALA A 19 -5.11 -9.05 -6.80
N ALA A 20 -5.25 -7.75 -7.07
CA ALA A 20 -5.22 -6.72 -6.02
C ALA A 20 -6.40 -6.86 -5.04
N ASP A 21 -7.60 -7.17 -5.53
CA ASP A 21 -8.79 -7.32 -4.67
C ASP A 21 -8.76 -8.62 -3.87
N ARG A 22 -8.23 -9.71 -4.44
CA ARG A 22 -7.94 -10.95 -3.70
C ARG A 22 -6.91 -10.72 -2.60
N ILE A 23 -5.90 -9.88 -2.85
CA ILE A 23 -4.90 -9.51 -1.85
C ILE A 23 -5.54 -8.69 -0.73
N LYS A 24 -6.35 -7.67 -1.03
CA LYS A 24 -7.11 -6.90 -0.04
C LYS A 24 -8.01 -7.80 0.83
N VAL A 25 -8.75 -8.72 0.22
CA VAL A 25 -9.60 -9.69 0.93
C VAL A 25 -8.76 -10.67 1.75
N SER A 26 -7.62 -11.13 1.23
CA SER A 26 -6.75 -12.07 1.96
C SER A 26 -5.98 -11.44 3.11
N LEU A 27 -5.58 -10.16 2.99
CA LEU A 27 -5.00 -9.38 4.06
C LEU A 27 -6.08 -9.22 5.14
N THR A 28 -7.23 -8.65 4.82
CA THR A 28 -8.33 -8.50 5.80
C THR A 28 -8.75 -9.82 6.47
N GLU A 29 -8.93 -10.92 5.74
CA GLU A 29 -9.33 -12.22 6.33
C GLU A 29 -8.23 -12.92 7.15
N ARG A 30 -6.97 -12.88 6.70
CA ARG A 30 -5.84 -13.56 7.38
C ARG A 30 -5.34 -12.76 8.57
N GLU A 31 -5.49 -11.43 8.52
CA GLU A 31 -5.13 -10.50 9.57
C GLU A 31 -6.11 -10.52 10.75
N ILE A 32 -7.41 -10.74 10.50
CA ILE A 32 -8.40 -11.04 11.57
C ILE A 32 -8.05 -12.34 12.32
N ARG A 33 -7.42 -13.32 11.65
CA ARG A 33 -7.01 -14.59 12.27
C ARG A 33 -5.61 -14.55 12.89
N GLY A 34 -4.75 -13.64 12.45
CA GLY A 34 -3.33 -13.56 12.83
C GLY A 34 -2.95 -12.35 13.69
N GLY A 35 -3.93 -11.52 14.07
CA GLY A 35 -3.70 -10.32 14.88
C GLY A 35 -2.99 -9.21 14.10
N VAL A 36 -3.64 -8.61 13.09
CA VAL A 36 -3.40 -7.17 12.96
C VAL A 36 -4.04 -6.49 14.15
N ASP A 37 -3.31 -5.52 14.69
CA ASP A 37 -3.85 -4.62 15.69
C ASP A 37 -5.16 -4.03 15.14
N LEU A 38 -6.23 -4.05 15.92
CA LEU A 38 -7.51 -3.46 15.51
C LEU A 38 -7.33 -1.97 15.18
N GLU A 39 -6.32 -1.34 15.80
CA GLU A 39 -5.88 0.02 15.51
C GLU A 39 -5.31 0.17 14.07
N LEU A 40 -4.52 -0.80 13.59
CA LEU A 40 -3.97 -0.80 12.24
C LEU A 40 -5.08 -0.91 11.18
N ALA A 41 -6.08 -1.77 11.41
CA ALA A 41 -7.21 -1.92 10.49
C ALA A 41 -8.06 -0.63 10.39
N GLU A 42 -8.28 0.07 11.51
CA GLU A 42 -9.01 1.33 11.53
C GLU A 42 -8.22 2.49 10.89
N ILE A 43 -6.90 2.53 11.07
CA ILE A 43 -6.08 3.53 10.38
C ILE A 43 -6.10 3.28 8.86
N ILE A 44 -5.99 2.02 8.42
CA ILE A 44 -6.07 1.66 7.01
C ILE A 44 -7.43 2.02 6.40
N SER A 45 -8.53 1.85 7.13
CA SER A 45 -9.88 2.19 6.65
C SER A 45 -10.05 3.68 6.34
N ARG A 46 -9.25 4.54 6.98
CA ARG A 46 -9.25 6.00 6.83
C ARG A 46 -8.23 6.51 5.82
N LEU A 47 -7.25 5.68 5.44
CA LEU A 47 -6.24 6.05 4.46
C LEU A 47 -6.83 6.00 3.05
N ASP A 48 -6.44 6.97 2.20
CA ASP A 48 -6.75 6.92 0.78
C ASP A 48 -6.21 5.61 0.20
N GLU A 49 -7.07 4.87 -0.50
CA GLU A 49 -6.75 3.55 -1.05
C GLU A 49 -5.50 3.57 -1.93
N ARG A 50 -5.21 4.68 -2.59
CA ARG A 50 -4.07 4.87 -3.51
C ARG A 50 -2.76 5.07 -2.75
N ILE A 51 -2.85 5.39 -1.46
CA ILE A 51 -1.72 5.50 -0.54
C ILE A 51 -1.51 4.16 0.15
N ALA A 52 -2.58 3.55 0.68
CA ALA A 52 -2.49 2.26 1.37
C ALA A 52 -2.09 1.11 0.42
N PHE A 53 -2.61 1.13 -0.80
CA PHE A 53 -2.34 0.12 -1.83
C PHE A 53 -1.72 0.77 -3.08
N PRO A 54 -0.52 0.36 -3.47
CA PRO A 54 0.16 0.96 -4.62
C PRO A 54 -0.54 0.64 -5.94
N SER A 55 -0.41 1.51 -6.92
CA SER A 55 -0.88 1.20 -8.27
C SER A 55 -0.19 -0.04 -8.85
N GLN A 56 -0.92 -0.83 -9.62
CA GLN A 56 -0.40 -1.96 -10.41
C GLN A 56 0.73 -1.54 -11.38
N ARG A 57 0.81 -0.24 -11.75
CA ARG A 57 1.92 0.30 -12.57
C ARG A 57 3.26 0.42 -11.80
N ARG A 58 3.24 0.36 -10.47
CA ARG A 58 4.42 0.47 -9.59
C ARG A 58 4.69 -0.81 -8.80
N PHE A 59 3.66 -1.63 -8.62
CA PHE A 59 3.70 -2.81 -7.78
C PHE A 59 3.14 -4.03 -8.51
N ASP A 60 3.95 -5.08 -8.69
CA ASP A 60 3.46 -6.34 -9.23
C ASP A 60 2.79 -7.16 -8.13
N TYR A 61 1.45 -7.14 -8.14
CA TYR A 61 0.61 -7.91 -7.23
C TYR A 61 0.72 -9.44 -7.42
N ARG A 62 1.38 -9.91 -8.48
CA ARG A 62 1.61 -11.35 -8.72
C ARG A 62 2.90 -11.84 -8.08
N ASP A 63 3.78 -10.95 -7.59
CA ASP A 63 4.98 -11.37 -6.87
C ASP A 63 4.57 -12.17 -5.62
N PRO A 64 5.13 -13.37 -5.36
CA PRO A 64 4.83 -14.15 -4.15
C PRO A 64 5.02 -13.37 -2.84
N TRP A 65 5.85 -12.33 -2.84
CA TRP A 65 6.13 -11.46 -1.70
C TRP A 65 5.23 -10.21 -1.63
N ALA A 66 4.26 -10.08 -2.54
CA ALA A 66 3.37 -8.91 -2.63
C ALA A 66 2.69 -8.60 -1.27
N ASN A 67 2.08 -9.61 -0.65
CA ASN A 67 1.39 -9.45 0.63
C ASN A 67 2.33 -9.02 1.75
N ALA A 68 3.53 -9.61 1.80
CA ALA A 68 4.52 -9.28 2.82
C ALA A 68 4.98 -7.82 2.67
N ARG A 69 5.25 -7.37 1.44
CA ARG A 69 5.63 -5.97 1.17
C ARG A 69 4.53 -4.97 1.49
N ILE A 70 3.28 -5.28 1.15
CA ILE A 70 2.14 -4.43 1.49
C ILE A 70 1.98 -4.35 3.02
N LYS A 71 2.09 -5.48 3.72
CA LYS A 71 2.02 -5.51 5.18
C LYS A 71 3.09 -4.65 5.84
N GLU A 72 4.35 -4.79 5.44
CA GLU A 72 5.45 -3.98 6.00
C GLU A 72 5.34 -2.50 5.62
N HIS A 73 4.83 -2.18 4.43
CA HIS A 73 4.48 -0.82 4.04
C HIS A 73 3.44 -0.20 4.97
N LEU A 74 2.33 -0.89 5.23
CA LEU A 74 1.25 -0.41 6.11
C LEU A 74 1.73 -0.25 7.55
N LYS A 75 2.52 -1.21 8.05
CA LYS A 75 3.16 -1.10 9.38
C LYS A 75 4.05 0.13 9.48
N ALA A 76 4.89 0.39 8.49
CA ALA A 76 5.76 1.56 8.49
C ALA A 76 4.96 2.87 8.47
N MET A 77 3.85 2.93 7.73
CA MET A 77 2.96 4.10 7.73
C MET A 77 2.34 4.36 9.10
N VAL A 78 1.79 3.32 9.75
CA VAL A 78 1.18 3.46 11.08
C VAL A 78 2.20 3.76 12.17
N ALA A 79 3.40 3.19 12.06
CA ALA A 79 4.51 3.51 12.95
C ALA A 79 5.15 4.88 12.66
N HIS A 80 4.62 5.66 11.71
CA HIS A 80 5.17 6.95 11.26
C HIS A 80 6.65 6.88 10.87
N GLN A 81 7.09 5.74 10.33
CA GLN A 81 8.44 5.55 9.80
C GLN A 81 8.51 5.99 8.33
N ASP A 82 9.69 6.31 7.84
CA ASP A 82 9.87 6.74 6.44
C ASP A 82 9.70 5.61 5.41
N GLY A 83 9.83 4.36 5.85
CA GLY A 83 9.86 3.20 4.98
C GLY A 83 10.06 1.89 5.74
N TYR A 84 10.29 0.82 5.01
CA TYR A 84 10.49 -0.52 5.55
C TYR A 84 11.62 -1.25 4.80
N ILE A 85 12.12 -2.35 5.37
CA ILE A 85 13.07 -3.23 4.70
C ILE A 85 12.29 -4.29 3.91
N ASP A 86 12.54 -4.39 2.60
CA ASP A 86 11.90 -5.36 1.72
C ASP A 86 12.22 -6.79 2.19
N PRO A 87 11.20 -7.60 2.54
CA PRO A 87 11.41 -8.91 3.14
C PRO A 87 12.02 -9.93 2.17
N LYS A 88 12.05 -9.65 0.86
CA LYS A 88 12.63 -10.54 -0.15
C LYS A 88 14.10 -10.22 -0.43
N ASP A 89 14.43 -8.95 -0.63
CA ASP A 89 15.74 -8.51 -1.14
C ASP A 89 16.53 -7.59 -0.19
N GLY A 90 15.99 -7.28 1.00
CA GLY A 90 16.68 -6.55 2.06
C GLY A 90 16.86 -5.05 1.77
N ARG A 91 16.26 -4.52 0.71
CA ARG A 91 16.38 -3.09 0.35
C ARG A 91 15.49 -2.23 1.24
N PHE A 92 15.96 -1.03 1.59
CA PHE A 92 15.10 -0.03 2.18
C PHE A 92 14.16 0.58 1.13
N VAL A 93 12.87 0.57 1.42
CA VAL A 93 11.80 1.05 0.54
C VAL A 93 11.03 2.15 1.26
N LEU A 94 11.10 3.37 0.72
CA LEU A 94 10.29 4.49 1.18
C LEU A 94 8.79 4.19 1.01
N ASN A 95 7.99 4.60 1.99
CA ASN A 95 6.55 4.47 1.92
C ASN A 95 5.89 5.62 1.12
N ALA A 96 4.60 5.47 0.82
CA ALA A 96 3.85 6.44 0.03
C ALA A 96 3.75 7.83 0.70
N LEU A 97 3.67 7.90 2.04
CA LEU A 97 3.54 9.17 2.78
C LEU A 97 4.77 10.05 2.61
N VAL A 98 5.97 9.47 2.63
CA VAL A 98 7.22 10.22 2.41
C VAL A 98 7.25 10.83 1.02
N HIS A 99 6.72 10.14 0.01
CA HIS A 99 6.63 10.67 -1.35
C HIS A 99 5.59 11.79 -1.47
N LEU A 100 4.46 11.69 -0.76
CA LEU A 100 3.47 12.76 -0.71
C LEU A 100 3.99 13.99 0.01
N SER A 101 4.65 13.81 1.16
CA SER A 101 5.22 14.89 1.96
C SER A 101 6.23 15.72 1.17
N ARG A 102 7.12 15.07 0.40
CA ARG A 102 8.08 15.77 -0.47
C ARG A 102 7.45 16.35 -1.75
N GLY A 103 6.28 15.86 -2.16
CA GLY A 103 5.54 16.36 -3.32
C GLY A 103 6.07 15.94 -4.70
N TYR A 104 7.03 15.01 -4.81
CA TYR A 104 7.59 14.60 -6.11
C TYR A 104 8.05 13.12 -6.16
N CYS A 105 8.17 12.58 -7.39
CA CYS A 105 8.72 11.25 -7.65
C CYS A 105 10.25 11.30 -7.64
N CYS A 106 10.89 10.48 -6.80
CA CYS A 106 12.36 10.43 -6.73
C CYS A 106 13.03 9.69 -7.90
N ASN A 107 12.26 9.09 -8.82
CA ASN A 107 12.73 8.31 -9.98
C ASN A 107 13.58 7.06 -9.68
N ASN A 108 13.65 6.63 -8.42
CA ASN A 108 14.35 5.41 -8.00
C ASN A 108 13.50 4.13 -8.07
N LEU A 109 12.43 4.13 -8.88
CA LEU A 109 11.53 2.98 -9.07
C LEU A 109 10.95 2.40 -7.74
N CYS A 110 10.64 3.27 -6.78
CA CYS A 110 10.03 2.86 -5.51
C CYS A 110 8.67 2.18 -5.73
N ARG A 111 8.48 1.03 -5.09
CA ARG A 111 7.34 0.11 -5.26
C ARG A 111 5.98 0.72 -4.85
N HIS A 112 6.00 1.71 -3.95
CA HIS A 112 4.79 2.34 -3.39
C HIS A 112 4.66 3.82 -3.74
N CYS A 113 5.34 4.29 -4.79
CA CYS A 113 5.25 5.68 -5.22
C CYS A 113 3.83 5.99 -5.75
N PRO A 114 3.13 7.01 -5.19
CA PRO A 114 1.79 7.38 -5.65
C PRO A 114 1.79 8.07 -7.04
N PHE A 115 2.97 8.53 -7.50
CA PHE A 115 3.11 9.25 -8.77
C PHE A 115 3.33 8.28 -9.96
N VAL A 116 2.25 7.66 -10.42
CA VAL A 116 2.23 6.68 -11.52
C VAL A 116 2.52 7.25 -12.92
N GLY A 117 2.46 8.57 -13.08
CA GLY A 117 2.84 9.28 -14.32
C GLY A 117 4.23 9.90 -14.31
N GLY A 118 5.00 9.70 -13.23
CA GLY A 118 6.26 10.42 -13.00
C GLY A 118 6.00 11.87 -12.64
N ALA A 119 5.81 12.17 -11.35
CA ALA A 119 5.77 13.56 -10.92
C ALA A 119 7.17 14.16 -11.10
N ARG A 120 7.25 15.21 -11.93
CA ARG A 120 8.46 16.01 -12.16
C ARG A 120 8.96 16.60 -10.84
N ARG A 121 10.28 16.67 -10.67
CA ARG A 121 10.89 17.35 -9.53
C ARG A 121 10.61 18.85 -9.65
N PRO A 122 10.52 19.60 -8.53
CA PRO A 122 10.45 21.06 -8.58
C PRO A 122 11.59 21.69 -9.40
N GLN A 123 12.80 21.11 -9.35
CA GLN A 123 13.95 21.54 -10.16
C GLN A 123 13.90 21.14 -11.65
N ASP A 124 12.92 20.34 -12.08
CA ASP A 124 12.65 20.15 -13.51
C ASP A 124 11.81 21.32 -14.08
N PHE A 125 11.51 22.33 -13.25
CA PHE A 125 10.94 23.62 -13.61
C PHE A 125 11.96 24.76 -13.40
N GLU A 126 13.23 24.56 -13.80
CA GLU A 126 14.15 25.70 -13.96
C GLU A 126 13.45 26.74 -14.86
N PRO A 127 13.13 27.94 -14.36
CA PRO A 127 12.68 28.99 -15.25
C PRO A 127 13.87 29.30 -16.16
N GLU A 128 13.69 29.14 -17.48
CA GLU A 128 14.66 29.60 -18.46
C GLU A 128 14.94 31.08 -18.16
N LEU A 129 16.17 31.37 -17.69
CA LEU A 129 16.69 32.71 -17.43
C LEU A 129 16.87 33.48 -18.74
#